data_AF-A0A9W9DHG2-F1
#
_entry.id   AF-A0A9W9DHG2-F1
#
_cell.length_a   1.000
_cell.length_b   1.000
_cell.length_c   1.000
_cell.angle_alpha   90.00
_cell.angle_beta   90.00
_cell.angle_gamma   90.00
#
_symmetry.space_group_name_H-M   'P 1'
#
loop_
_entity.id
_entity.type
_entity.pdbx_description
1 polymer ?
#
loop_
_entity_poly.entity_id
_entity_poly.type
_entity_poly.pdbx_seq_one_letter_code
_entity_poly.pdbx_strand_id
1 'polypeptide(L)'
;MFSSSKVAATLIALILTASSAAASPTLHYTRQTACTPAFAEGTAYHISSNINDSYVWQFNGASAGTLSAVYLEYFPYPPFVEPWYLNETSTGGYIISSYDSTDACVLAPADTTLTTGSCSNPSGTDADISISCQSCTDTAMTACTLTVASTSECVNVPGDSDGDPRIRSLECTGTPEQLWDFVAASN
;
A
#
# COMPACT_ATOMS: atom_id res chain seq x y z
N MET A 1 37.84 -1.52 91.69
CA MET A 1 38.25 -2.89 91.32
C MET A 1 37.24 -3.43 90.33
N PHE A 2 37.71 -3.92 89.16
CA PHE A 2 37.17 -4.96 88.26
C PHE A 2 35.67 -5.33 88.37
N SER A 3 34.87 -5.55 87.32
CA SER A 3 35.12 -5.88 85.91
C SER A 3 33.75 -6.07 85.22
N SER A 4 33.78 -6.01 83.90
CA SER A 4 33.07 -6.93 82.99
C SER A 4 31.87 -6.41 82.20
N SER A 5 32.15 -6.25 80.91
CA SER A 5 31.32 -5.92 79.78
C SER A 5 30.19 -6.92 79.51
N LYS A 6 29.14 -6.47 78.81
CA LYS A 6 28.62 -7.12 77.60
C LYS A 6 27.85 -6.10 76.75
N VAL A 7 28.26 -5.97 75.50
CA VAL A 7 27.70 -5.10 74.45
C VAL A 7 27.04 -6.00 73.39
N ALA A 8 26.01 -5.44 72.73
CA ALA A 8 25.38 -5.84 71.46
C ALA A 8 24.40 -7.05 71.50
N ALA A 9 23.34 -7.11 70.68
CA ALA A 9 23.07 -6.41 69.43
C ALA A 9 21.57 -6.18 69.21
N THR A 10 21.23 -4.99 68.70
CA THR A 10 19.92 -4.68 68.11
C THR A 10 19.97 -5.04 66.63
N LEU A 11 19.04 -5.88 66.16
CA LEU A 11 18.84 -6.13 64.73
C LEU A 11 18.04 -4.97 64.14
N ILE A 12 18.64 -4.19 63.24
CA ILE A 12 17.91 -3.25 62.37
C ILE A 12 17.68 -3.98 61.04
N ALA A 13 16.42 -4.22 60.69
CA ALA A 13 16.03 -4.75 59.40
C ALA A 13 16.27 -3.69 58.31
N LEU A 14 17.12 -3.99 57.34
CA LEU A 14 17.36 -3.18 56.16
C LEU A 14 16.23 -3.44 55.15
N ILE A 15 15.33 -2.47 54.96
CA ILE A 15 14.31 -2.51 53.91
C ILE A 15 14.99 -2.07 52.60
N LEU A 16 15.23 -2.99 51.67
CA LEU A 16 15.58 -2.65 50.29
C LEU A 16 14.31 -2.22 49.54
N THR A 17 14.13 -0.91 49.33
CA THR A 17 13.20 -0.40 48.33
C THR A 17 13.85 -0.50 46.95
N ALA A 18 13.47 -1.51 46.18
CA ALA A 18 13.83 -1.62 44.77
C ALA A 18 12.98 -0.64 43.95
N SER A 19 13.59 0.46 43.52
CA SER A 19 12.99 1.36 42.53
C SER A 19 13.16 0.74 41.15
N SER A 20 12.19 -0.04 40.69
CA SER A 20 12.11 -0.46 39.30
C SER A 20 11.73 0.74 38.43
N ALA A 21 12.74 1.46 37.93
CA ALA A 21 12.56 2.36 36.81
C ALA A 21 12.22 1.49 35.58
N ALA A 22 10.93 1.35 35.29
CA ALA A 22 10.47 0.76 34.05
C ALA A 22 10.91 1.69 32.90
N ALA A 23 11.99 1.33 32.21
CA ALA A 23 12.34 1.93 30.94
C ALA A 23 11.16 1.67 29.99
N SER A 24 10.37 2.71 29.75
CA SER A 24 9.37 2.67 28.70
C SER A 24 10.12 2.51 27.39
N PRO A 25 9.90 1.45 26.59
CA PRO A 25 10.45 1.40 25.25
C PRO A 25 9.78 2.54 24.48
N THR A 26 10.51 3.61 24.23
CA THR A 26 10.19 4.54 23.16
C THR A 26 10.22 3.74 21.87
N LEU A 27 9.04 3.33 21.40
CA LEU A 27 8.82 2.91 20.03
C LEU A 27 9.26 4.09 19.16
N HIS A 28 10.46 4.00 18.59
CA HIS A 28 10.83 4.77 17.44
C HIS A 28 9.97 4.28 16.27
N TYR A 29 8.74 4.77 16.19
CA TYR A 29 8.02 4.82 14.92
C TYR A 29 8.79 5.84 14.09
N THR A 30 9.80 5.37 13.35
CA THR A 30 10.36 6.16 12.26
C THR A 30 9.18 6.44 11.34
N ARG A 31 8.68 7.69 11.34
CA ARG A 31 7.81 8.16 10.27
C ARG A 31 8.61 7.96 8.98
N GLN A 32 8.32 6.89 8.28
CA GLN A 32 8.82 6.69 6.93
C GLN A 32 8.18 7.81 6.11
N THR A 33 9.00 8.74 5.63
CA THR A 33 8.50 9.87 4.86
C THR A 33 7.91 9.29 3.58
N ALA A 34 6.59 9.41 3.43
CA ALA A 34 5.93 9.02 2.19
C ALA A 34 6.60 9.76 1.02
N CYS A 35 6.84 9.04 -0.06
CA CYS A 35 7.34 9.58 -1.31
C CYS A 35 6.21 9.61 -2.33
N THR A 36 6.17 10.69 -3.12
CA THR A 36 5.41 10.70 -4.36
C THR A 36 6.28 10.04 -5.42
N PRO A 37 5.86 8.89 -5.98
CA PRO A 37 6.63 8.22 -7.00
C PRO A 37 6.70 9.08 -8.27
N ALA A 38 7.85 9.08 -8.93
CA ALA A 38 7.99 9.64 -10.28
C ALA A 38 8.05 8.46 -11.25
N PHE A 39 6.93 8.17 -11.92
CA PHE A 39 6.88 7.15 -12.96
C PHE A 39 7.51 7.69 -14.23
N ALA A 40 8.40 6.90 -14.84
CA ALA A 40 9.06 7.30 -16.07
C ALA A 40 8.09 7.13 -17.25
N GLU A 41 7.86 8.20 -18.01
CA GLU A 41 6.98 8.18 -19.18
C GLU A 41 7.38 7.05 -20.15
N GLY A 42 6.38 6.28 -20.60
CA GLY A 42 6.58 5.13 -21.48
C GLY A 42 7.16 3.87 -20.81
N THR A 43 7.43 3.90 -19.50
CA THR A 43 7.76 2.68 -18.75
C THR A 43 6.50 1.96 -18.33
N ALA A 44 6.45 0.65 -18.56
CA ALA A 44 5.35 -0.20 -18.12
C ALA A 44 5.67 -0.79 -16.74
N TYR A 45 4.65 -1.01 -15.92
CA TYR A 45 4.79 -1.46 -14.53
C TYR A 45 3.83 -2.62 -14.24
N HIS A 46 4.29 -3.61 -13.49
CA HIS A 46 3.42 -4.58 -12.85
C HIS A 46 2.92 -3.99 -11.52
N ILE A 47 1.62 -4.15 -11.25
CA ILE A 47 0.97 -3.68 -10.03
C ILE A 47 0.52 -4.91 -9.24
N SER A 48 1.12 -5.15 -8.08
CA SER A 48 0.82 -6.31 -7.23
C SER A 48 0.30 -5.88 -5.87
N SER A 49 -0.47 -6.77 -5.23
CA SER A 49 -0.83 -6.59 -3.83
C SER A 49 0.44 -6.60 -2.96
N ASN A 50 0.53 -5.65 -2.01
CA ASN A 50 1.65 -5.63 -1.06
C ASN A 50 1.54 -6.75 0.00
N ILE A 51 0.35 -7.34 0.19
CA ILE A 51 0.16 -8.48 1.09
C ILE A 51 0.75 -9.75 0.49
N ASN A 52 0.57 -9.95 -0.82
CA ASN A 52 1.04 -11.13 -1.55
C ASN A 52 1.32 -10.76 -3.01
N ASP A 53 2.61 -10.72 -3.34
CA ASP A 53 3.16 -10.32 -4.63
C ASP A 53 2.80 -11.25 -5.79
N SER A 54 2.28 -12.45 -5.48
CA SER A 54 1.76 -13.37 -6.49
C SER A 54 0.37 -12.96 -7.00
N TYR A 55 -0.31 -12.01 -6.35
CA TYR A 55 -1.56 -11.42 -6.84
C TYR A 55 -1.29 -10.11 -7.56
N VAL A 56 -1.48 -10.13 -8.88
CA VAL A 56 -1.16 -9.02 -9.77
C VAL A 56 -2.42 -8.51 -10.45
N TRP A 57 -2.50 -7.20 -10.70
CA TRP A 57 -3.57 -6.60 -11.47
C TRP A 57 -3.59 -7.19 -12.88
N GLN A 58 -4.77 -7.61 -13.29
CA GLN A 58 -5.03 -8.08 -14.65
C GLN A 58 -6.27 -7.42 -15.25
N PHE A 59 -6.23 -7.33 -16.58
CA PHE A 59 -7.32 -6.85 -17.41
C PHE A 59 -7.93 -8.01 -18.19
N ASN A 60 -9.25 -8.22 -18.09
CA ASN A 60 -9.86 -9.43 -18.65
C ASN A 60 -10.22 -9.32 -20.14
N GLY A 61 -9.58 -8.40 -20.87
CA GLY A 61 -9.86 -8.11 -22.28
C GLY A 61 -11.28 -7.58 -22.51
N ALA A 62 -11.41 -6.31 -22.89
CA ALA A 62 -12.66 -5.84 -23.49
C ALA A 62 -12.91 -6.58 -24.81
N SER A 63 -13.71 -7.65 -24.79
CA SER A 63 -14.42 -8.08 -25.99
C SER A 63 -15.65 -7.20 -26.16
N ALA A 64 -15.92 -6.77 -27.40
CA ALA A 64 -16.95 -5.79 -27.74
C ALA A 64 -18.30 -6.09 -27.06
N GLY A 65 -18.68 -5.26 -26.08
CA GLY A 65 -20.00 -5.30 -25.43
C GLY A 65 -20.04 -5.65 -23.94
N THR A 66 -18.90 -5.94 -23.28
CA THR A 66 -18.86 -6.20 -21.82
C THR A 66 -17.99 -5.17 -21.11
N LEU A 67 -18.48 -4.57 -20.02
CA LEU A 67 -17.67 -3.71 -19.15
C LEU A 67 -16.53 -4.54 -18.56
N SER A 68 -15.29 -4.13 -18.83
CA SER A 68 -14.11 -4.83 -18.35
C SER A 68 -13.79 -4.41 -16.93
N ALA A 69 -13.78 -5.39 -16.02
CA ALA A 69 -13.33 -5.20 -14.65
C ALA A 69 -11.82 -5.38 -14.55
N VAL A 70 -11.18 -4.67 -13.62
CA VAL A 70 -9.81 -4.93 -13.18
C VAL A 70 -9.88 -5.90 -12.00
N TYR A 71 -9.09 -6.97 -12.05
CA TYR A 71 -9.12 -8.04 -11.04
C TYR A 71 -7.70 -8.45 -10.66
N LEU A 72 -7.59 -9.16 -9.53
CA LEU A 72 -6.39 -9.84 -9.12
C LEU A 72 -6.33 -11.24 -9.71
N GLU A 73 -5.20 -11.57 -10.29
CA GLU A 73 -4.91 -12.92 -10.75
C GLU A 73 -3.67 -13.46 -10.06
N TYR A 74 -3.72 -14.75 -9.71
CA TYR A 74 -2.63 -15.43 -9.04
C TYR A 74 -1.62 -15.96 -10.05
N PHE A 75 -0.41 -15.42 -10.02
CA PHE A 75 0.73 -15.87 -10.82
C PHE A 75 1.88 -16.30 -9.91
N PRO A 76 2.11 -17.61 -9.72
CA PRO A 76 3.17 -18.10 -8.85
C PRO A 76 4.59 -17.83 -9.41
N TYR A 77 4.70 -17.46 -10.70
CA TYR A 77 5.96 -17.14 -11.36
C TYR A 77 5.74 -16.04 -12.43
N PRO A 78 6.24 -14.80 -12.25
CA PRO A 78 6.26 -13.80 -13.33
C PRO A 78 7.19 -14.28 -14.45
N PRO A 79 6.77 -14.20 -15.73
CA PRO A 79 6.71 -12.89 -16.40
C PRO A 79 5.51 -12.67 -17.35
N PHE A 80 4.45 -13.46 -17.30
CA PHE A 80 3.36 -13.40 -18.30
C PHE A 80 2.15 -12.56 -17.88
N VAL A 81 2.39 -11.41 -17.27
CA VAL A 81 1.30 -10.49 -16.87
C VAL A 81 1.36 -9.25 -17.74
N GLU A 82 0.22 -8.80 -18.25
CA GLU A 82 0.17 -7.55 -19.02
C GLU A 82 0.52 -6.39 -18.08
N PRO A 83 1.55 -5.60 -18.38
CA PRO A 83 1.92 -4.48 -17.53
C PRO A 83 0.97 -3.29 -17.74
N TRP A 84 1.14 -2.25 -16.95
CA TRP A 84 0.32 -1.04 -16.96
C TRP A 84 1.19 0.19 -17.22
N TYR A 85 0.66 1.15 -17.96
CA TYR A 85 1.31 2.46 -18.14
C TYR A 85 0.71 3.47 -17.17
N LEU A 86 1.58 4.32 -16.62
CA LEU A 86 1.19 5.42 -15.75
C LEU A 86 1.55 6.75 -16.41
N ASN A 87 0.56 7.60 -16.62
CA ASN A 87 0.77 8.95 -17.15
C ASN A 87 0.23 9.99 -16.18
N GLU A 88 1.01 11.03 -15.93
CA GLU A 88 0.62 12.09 -15.01
C GLU A 88 -0.56 12.90 -15.57
N THR A 89 -1.51 13.25 -14.71
CA THR A 89 -2.64 14.12 -15.04
C THR A 89 -2.26 15.58 -14.79
N SER A 90 -3.06 16.52 -15.34
CA SER A 90 -2.82 17.96 -15.12
C SER A 90 -2.97 18.42 -13.66
N THR A 91 -3.46 17.53 -12.80
CA THR A 91 -3.72 17.72 -11.37
C THR A 91 -2.64 17.09 -10.48
N GLY A 92 -1.62 16.45 -11.07
CA GLY A 92 -0.53 15.77 -10.35
C GLY A 92 -0.90 14.37 -9.84
N GLY A 93 -2.03 13.81 -10.29
CA GLY A 93 -2.35 12.39 -10.15
C GLY A 93 -1.87 11.61 -11.37
N TYR A 94 -2.35 10.38 -11.52
CA TYR A 94 -1.99 9.47 -12.61
C TYR A 94 -3.22 8.81 -13.21
N ILE A 95 -3.22 8.67 -14.54
CA ILE A 95 -4.03 7.65 -15.21
C ILE A 95 -3.24 6.35 -15.28
N ILE A 96 -3.93 5.23 -15.07
CA ILE A 96 -3.38 3.88 -15.24
C ILE A 96 -4.04 3.29 -16.48
N SER A 97 -3.28 3.05 -17.55
CA SER A 97 -3.80 2.52 -18.81
C SER A 97 -3.25 1.12 -19.12
N SER A 98 -4.07 0.30 -19.76
CA SER A 98 -3.68 -1.05 -20.20
C SER A 98 -2.55 -0.98 -21.22
N TYR A 99 -1.64 -1.96 -21.20
CA TYR A 99 -0.55 -2.09 -22.18
C TYR A 99 -1.07 -2.23 -23.62
N ASP A 100 -2.17 -2.96 -23.81
CA ASP A 100 -2.72 -3.25 -25.13
C ASP A 100 -3.63 -2.14 -25.68
N SER A 101 -3.95 -1.13 -24.86
CA SER A 101 -4.81 -0.02 -25.26
C SER A 101 -4.53 1.24 -24.44
N THR A 102 -3.86 2.21 -25.07
CA THR A 102 -3.64 3.55 -24.50
C THR A 102 -4.94 4.36 -24.33
N ASP A 103 -6.04 3.91 -24.93
CA ASP A 103 -7.35 4.56 -24.84
C ASP A 103 -8.22 4.00 -23.70
N ALA A 104 -7.75 2.94 -23.04
CA ALA A 104 -8.46 2.26 -21.96
C ALA A 104 -7.76 2.51 -20.62
N CYS A 105 -8.35 3.41 -19.82
CA CYS A 105 -7.87 3.76 -18.49
C CYS A 105 -8.71 3.07 -17.41
N VAL A 106 -8.06 2.70 -16.33
CA VAL A 106 -8.72 2.25 -15.11
C VAL A 106 -9.61 3.36 -14.57
N LEU A 107 -10.85 3.00 -14.26
CA LEU A 107 -11.82 3.83 -13.55
C LEU A 107 -12.08 3.18 -12.20
N ALA A 108 -12.03 3.97 -11.13
CA ALA A 108 -12.27 3.53 -9.77
C ALA A 108 -13.46 4.29 -9.15
N PRO A 109 -14.71 3.99 -9.59
CA PRO A 109 -15.89 4.66 -9.04
C PRO A 109 -16.11 4.28 -7.57
N ALA A 110 -16.85 5.10 -6.85
CA ALA A 110 -17.13 4.89 -5.42
C ALA A 110 -17.77 3.53 -5.13
N ASP A 111 -17.30 2.86 -4.07
CA ASP A 111 -17.88 1.64 -3.49
C ASP A 111 -18.03 0.44 -4.45
N THR A 112 -17.38 0.47 -5.61
CA THR A 112 -17.58 -0.53 -6.67
C THR A 112 -16.26 -1.09 -7.18
N THR A 113 -16.38 -2.16 -7.97
CA THR A 113 -15.26 -2.77 -8.68
C THR A 113 -14.67 -1.79 -9.68
N LEU A 114 -13.34 -1.79 -9.77
CA LEU A 114 -12.60 -1.05 -10.79
C LEU A 114 -13.01 -1.54 -12.18
N THR A 115 -13.22 -0.60 -13.08
CA THR A 115 -13.56 -0.88 -14.49
C THR A 115 -12.56 -0.19 -15.41
N THR A 116 -12.75 -0.30 -16.72
CA THR A 116 -12.01 0.54 -17.68
C THR A 116 -12.94 1.40 -18.52
N GLY A 117 -12.46 2.57 -18.90
CA GLY A 117 -13.13 3.47 -19.81
C GLY A 117 -12.16 4.41 -20.50
N SER A 118 -12.67 5.54 -21.01
CA SER A 118 -11.86 6.48 -21.77
C SER A 118 -10.82 7.16 -20.90
N CYS A 119 -9.61 7.30 -21.43
CA CYS A 119 -8.54 8.14 -20.86
C CYS A 119 -8.74 9.66 -21.07
N SER A 120 -9.84 10.09 -21.70
CA SER A 120 -10.05 11.50 -22.05
C SER A 120 -10.50 12.35 -20.85
N ASN A 121 -9.89 13.52 -20.68
CA ASN A 121 -10.18 14.47 -19.59
C ASN A 121 -10.18 13.82 -18.19
N PRO A 122 -9.12 13.11 -17.79
CA PRO A 122 -9.14 12.29 -16.59
C PRO A 122 -9.10 13.10 -15.30
N SER A 123 -8.49 14.29 -15.31
CA SER A 123 -8.26 15.10 -14.10
C SER A 123 -9.53 15.33 -13.27
N GLY A 124 -9.46 14.97 -11.99
CA GLY A 124 -10.56 15.10 -11.03
C GLY A 124 -11.72 14.10 -11.23
N THR A 125 -11.55 13.09 -12.09
CA THR A 125 -12.54 12.04 -12.33
C THR A 125 -12.14 10.72 -11.67
N ASP A 126 -12.95 9.67 -11.86
CA ASP A 126 -12.65 8.31 -11.38
C ASP A 126 -11.41 7.67 -12.04
N ALA A 127 -10.86 8.31 -13.08
CA ALA A 127 -9.62 7.90 -13.75
C ALA A 127 -8.35 8.55 -13.17
N ASP A 128 -8.49 9.61 -12.38
CA ASP A 128 -7.36 10.37 -11.82
C ASP A 128 -7.02 9.84 -10.42
N ILE A 129 -5.87 9.18 -10.31
CA ILE A 129 -5.45 8.46 -9.12
C ILE A 129 -4.19 9.11 -8.56
N SER A 130 -4.28 9.64 -7.35
CA SER A 130 -3.11 10.08 -6.58
C SER A 130 -2.40 8.86 -6.00
N ILE A 131 -1.08 8.80 -6.14
CA ILE A 131 -0.26 7.68 -5.66
C ILE A 131 0.74 8.19 -4.63
N SER A 132 0.79 7.54 -3.47
CA SER A 132 1.72 7.86 -2.38
C SER A 132 2.31 6.58 -1.81
N CYS A 133 3.63 6.46 -1.78
CA CYS A 133 4.33 5.24 -1.42
C CYS A 133 5.20 5.41 -0.18
N GLN A 134 5.50 4.31 0.53
CA GLN A 134 6.44 4.33 1.65
C GLN A 134 7.90 4.23 1.19
N SER A 135 8.14 3.68 0.00
CA SER A 135 9.45 3.58 -0.61
C SER A 135 9.34 3.77 -2.12
N CYS A 136 10.24 4.57 -2.68
CA CYS A 136 10.34 4.83 -4.10
C CYS A 136 11.80 4.66 -4.52
N THR A 137 12.03 3.76 -5.46
CA THR A 137 13.31 3.62 -6.18
C THR A 137 13.04 3.80 -7.67
N ASP A 138 14.09 3.87 -8.48
CA ASP A 138 13.97 4.07 -9.92
C ASP A 138 13.18 2.95 -10.62
N THR A 139 13.20 1.73 -10.06
CA THR A 139 12.61 0.54 -10.66
C THR A 139 11.47 -0.08 -9.87
N ALA A 140 11.27 0.35 -8.63
CA ALA A 140 10.25 -0.23 -7.76
C ALA A 140 9.73 0.79 -6.74
N MET A 141 8.42 0.78 -6.52
CA MET A 141 7.74 1.55 -5.49
C MET A 141 6.93 0.59 -4.65
N THR A 142 7.02 0.71 -3.32
CA THR A 142 6.38 -0.27 -2.43
C THR A 142 5.50 0.37 -1.36
N ALA A 143 4.51 -0.42 -0.93
CA ALA A 143 3.48 -0.03 0.01
C ALA A 143 2.83 1.31 -0.38
N CYS A 144 2.34 1.36 -1.62
CA CYS A 144 1.69 2.51 -2.21
C CYS A 144 0.19 2.51 -1.95
N THR A 145 -0.34 3.65 -1.53
CA THR A 145 -1.77 3.92 -1.48
C THR A 145 -2.17 4.63 -2.78
N LEU A 146 -3.24 4.15 -3.39
CA LEU A 146 -3.87 4.74 -4.58
C LEU A 146 -5.18 5.40 -4.12
N THR A 147 -5.29 6.71 -4.26
CA THR A 147 -6.46 7.50 -3.86
C THR A 147 -7.14 8.11 -5.07
N VAL A 148 -8.43 7.87 -5.25
CA VAL A 148 -9.22 8.37 -6.37
C VAL A 148 -9.57 9.84 -6.17
N ALA A 149 -9.30 10.69 -7.15
CA ALA A 149 -9.45 12.15 -7.02
C ALA A 149 -10.91 12.59 -6.81
N SER A 150 -11.88 11.93 -7.47
CA SER A 150 -13.30 12.27 -7.41
C SER A 150 -13.97 11.92 -6.07
N THR A 151 -13.55 10.84 -5.43
CA THR A 151 -14.23 10.26 -4.25
C THR A 151 -13.37 10.30 -2.99
N SER A 152 -12.05 10.51 -3.11
CA SER A 152 -11.07 10.35 -2.03
C SER A 152 -11.04 8.94 -1.41
N GLU A 153 -11.53 7.94 -2.14
CA GLU A 153 -11.47 6.53 -1.75
C GLU A 153 -10.14 5.89 -2.14
N CYS A 154 -9.81 4.79 -1.47
CA CYS A 154 -8.61 4.02 -1.71
C CYS A 154 -8.91 2.76 -2.52
N VAL A 155 -8.03 2.47 -3.48
CA VAL A 155 -8.07 1.21 -4.22
C VAL A 155 -7.67 0.08 -3.28
N ASN A 156 -8.52 -0.92 -3.19
CA ASN A 156 -8.48 -1.95 -2.17
C ASN A 156 -8.60 -3.35 -2.78
N VAL A 157 -7.80 -4.27 -2.27
CA VAL A 157 -8.03 -5.70 -2.40
C VAL A 157 -9.11 -6.10 -1.38
N PRO A 158 -10.34 -6.46 -1.75
CA PRO A 158 -11.19 -7.15 -0.79
C PRO A 158 -10.42 -8.42 -0.41
N GLY A 159 -10.00 -8.49 0.85
CA GLY A 159 -8.90 -9.33 1.32
C GLY A 159 -8.81 -10.69 0.65
N ASP A 160 -7.57 -11.13 0.49
CA ASP A 160 -7.07 -12.46 0.13
C ASP A 160 -7.71 -13.67 0.88
N SER A 161 -8.75 -13.45 1.67
CA SER A 161 -9.48 -14.40 2.51
C SER A 161 -10.89 -14.76 2.01
N ASP A 162 -11.53 -13.99 1.12
CA ASP A 162 -12.91 -14.28 0.65
C ASP A 162 -12.97 -14.90 -0.76
N GLY A 163 -11.85 -14.96 -1.47
CA GLY A 163 -11.78 -15.51 -2.83
C GLY A 163 -12.45 -14.64 -3.91
N ASP A 164 -12.78 -13.37 -3.60
CA ASP A 164 -13.23 -12.40 -4.61
C ASP A 164 -12.00 -11.67 -5.21
N PRO A 165 -11.68 -11.89 -6.49
CA PRO A 165 -10.53 -11.24 -7.11
C PRO A 165 -10.79 -9.78 -7.49
N ARG A 166 -12.00 -9.25 -7.27
CA ARG A 166 -12.38 -7.92 -7.75
C ARG A 166 -11.72 -6.80 -6.94
N ILE A 167 -10.93 -5.97 -7.59
CA ILE A 167 -10.36 -4.77 -6.96
C ILE A 167 -11.46 -3.70 -6.85
N ARG A 168 -11.56 -3.02 -5.72
CA ARG A 168 -12.62 -2.03 -5.46
C ARG A 168 -12.07 -0.69 -5.00
N SER A 169 -12.81 0.39 -5.22
CA SER A 169 -12.63 1.64 -4.49
C SER A 169 -13.47 1.59 -3.22
N LEU A 170 -12.88 1.86 -2.07
CA LEU A 170 -13.53 1.87 -0.75
C LEU A 170 -12.93 2.96 0.14
N GLU A 171 -13.58 3.28 1.26
CA GLU A 171 -13.04 4.21 2.25
C GLU A 171 -11.58 3.90 2.63
N CYS A 172 -10.73 4.92 2.65
CA CYS A 172 -9.33 4.80 3.07
C CYS A 172 -9.23 4.50 4.57
N THR A 173 -8.78 3.30 4.91
CA THR A 173 -8.61 2.83 6.30
C THR A 173 -7.13 2.71 6.69
N GLY A 174 -6.23 2.71 5.69
CA GLY A 174 -4.80 2.49 5.90
C GLY A 174 -4.45 1.04 6.24
N THR A 175 -5.33 0.09 5.90
CA THR A 175 -5.08 -1.33 6.10
C THR A 175 -4.15 -1.89 5.01
N PRO A 176 -3.47 -3.02 5.26
CA PRO A 176 -2.56 -3.62 4.28
C PRO A 176 -3.20 -3.92 2.92
N GLU A 177 -4.51 -4.15 2.88
CA GLU A 177 -5.26 -4.46 1.66
C GLU A 177 -5.35 -3.26 0.69
N GLN A 178 -5.01 -2.06 1.16
CA GLN A 178 -4.98 -0.82 0.39
C GLN A 178 -3.57 -0.47 -0.10
N LEU A 179 -2.60 -1.38 0.11
CA LEU A 179 -1.21 -1.19 -0.24
C LEU A 179 -0.84 -2.00 -1.48
N TRP A 180 -0.18 -1.32 -2.40
CA TRP A 180 0.19 -1.82 -3.71
C TRP A 180 1.68 -1.65 -3.96
N ASP A 181 2.27 -2.60 -4.68
CA ASP A 181 3.64 -2.50 -5.15
C ASP A 181 3.66 -2.29 -6.67
N PHE A 182 4.54 -1.42 -7.13
CA PHE A 182 4.81 -1.15 -8.53
C PHE A 182 6.22 -1.60 -8.86
N VAL A 183 6.38 -2.44 -9.87
CA VAL A 183 7.70 -2.89 -10.34
C VAL A 183 7.79 -2.64 -11.84
N ALA A 184 8.83 -1.94 -12.28
CA ALA A 184 9.07 -1.69 -13.69
C ALA A 184 9.20 -3.03 -14.44
N ALA A 185 8.42 -3.19 -15.50
CA ALA A 185 8.52 -4.35 -16.39
C ALA A 185 9.86 -4.29 -17.13
N SER A 186 10.67 -5.33 -17.02
CA SER A 186 11.90 -5.45 -17.80
C SER A 186 11.56 -5.77 -19.25
N ASN A 187 11.99 -4.91 -20.18
CA ASN A 187 11.97 -5.18 -21.63
C ASN A 187 12.88 -6.35 -22.00
#